data_AF-A0A2T6ZAJ4-F1
#
_entry.id   AF-A0A2T6ZAJ4-F1
#
_cell.length_a   1.000
_cell.length_b   1.000
_cell.length_c   1.000
_cell.angle_alpha   90.00
_cell.angle_beta   90.00
_cell.angle_gamma   90.00
#
_symmetry.space_group_name_H-M   'P 1'
#
loop_
_entity.id
_entity.type
_entity.pdbx_description
1 polymer ?
#
loop_
_entity_poly.entity_id
_entity_poly.type
_entity_poly.pdbx_seq_one_letter_code
_entity_poly.pdbx_strand_id
1 'polypeptide(L)'
;LVADGRIASRSGLVSKNFIDVGARYRGQVKILLFNYGDADFAVLENTRIAQFILERIVTTEVVDVDELDETAKGDSWFGSSIA
;
A
#
# COMPACT_ATOMS: atom_id res chain seq x y z
N LEU A 1 20.02 1.26 -4.20
CA LEU A 1 18.88 0.92 -3.32
C LEU A 1 18.22 2.21 -2.93
N VAL A 2 16.93 2.34 -3.23
CA VAL A 2 16.13 3.52 -2.87
C VAL A 2 15.09 3.08 -1.85
N ALA A 3 14.71 3.97 -0.93
CA ALA A 3 13.62 3.71 0.00
C ALA A 3 12.37 4.47 -0.46
N ASP A 4 11.22 3.81 -0.47
CA ASP A 4 9.92 4.46 -0.64
C ASP A 4 9.21 4.59 0.72
N GLY A 5 8.56 5.73 0.93
CA GLY A 5 7.87 6.03 2.18
C GLY A 5 6.39 5.72 2.08
N ARG A 6 5.97 4.54 2.54
CA ARG A 6 4.56 4.14 2.52
C ARG A 6 3.84 4.59 3.79
N ILE A 7 2.72 5.28 3.62
CA ILE A 7 1.74 5.51 4.68
C ILE A 7 0.81 4.29 4.70
N ALA A 8 0.79 3.58 5.83
CA ALA A 8 0.06 2.33 6.00
C ALA A 8 -0.97 2.43 7.12
N SER A 9 -2.06 1.68 6.99
CA SER A 9 -3.13 1.68 7.98
C SER A 9 -2.71 0.95 9.24
N ARG A 10 -3.32 1.34 10.36
CA ARG A 10 -3.16 0.65 11.63
C ARG A 10 -4.28 -0.36 11.77
N SER A 11 -3.96 -1.63 11.99
CA SER A 11 -4.93 -2.74 12.03
C SER A 11 -6.11 -2.48 12.96
N GLY A 12 -5.88 -1.85 14.12
CA GLY A 12 -6.94 -1.50 15.08
C GLY A 12 -7.93 -0.45 14.56
N LEU A 13 -7.50 0.48 13.72
CA LEU A 13 -8.41 1.47 13.11
C LEU A 13 -9.23 0.85 11.98
N VAL A 14 -8.62 -0.05 11.21
CA VAL A 14 -9.32 -0.83 10.17
C VAL A 14 -10.40 -1.70 10.81
N SER A 15 -10.04 -2.51 11.82
CA SER A 15 -10.96 -3.51 12.38
C SER A 15 -12.08 -2.93 13.24
N LYS A 16 -11.85 -1.80 13.92
CA LYS A 16 -12.82 -1.21 14.86
C LYS A 16 -13.62 -0.06 14.29
N ASN A 17 -13.02 0.69 13.36
CA ASN A 17 -13.58 1.94 12.87
C ASN A 17 -13.76 1.95 11.35
N PHE A 18 -13.35 0.88 10.66
CA PHE A 18 -13.42 0.78 9.21
C PHE A 18 -12.71 1.94 8.48
N ILE A 19 -11.58 2.35 9.08
CA ILE A 19 -10.71 3.41 8.58
C ILE A 19 -9.50 2.80 7.89
N ASP A 20 -9.27 3.21 6.65
CA ASP A 20 -8.07 2.89 5.89
C ASP A 20 -7.29 4.16 5.53
N VAL A 21 -6.04 3.99 5.11
CA VAL A 21 -5.20 5.09 4.66
C VAL A 21 -4.56 4.77 3.31
N GLY A 22 -4.36 5.80 2.51
CA GLY A 22 -3.53 5.70 1.32
C GLY A 22 -2.65 6.94 1.21
N ALA A 23 -1.50 6.79 0.57
CA ALA A 23 -0.82 7.82 -0.22
C ALA A 23 0.66 7.47 -0.42
N ARG A 24 1.24 8.11 -1.43
CA ARG A 24 2.69 8.22 -1.66
C ARG A 24 3.03 9.70 -1.69
N TYR A 25 4.01 10.14 -0.92
CA TYR A 25 4.34 11.56 -0.82
C TYR A 25 5.83 11.83 -1.05
N ARG A 26 6.12 12.95 -1.74
CA ARG A 26 7.46 13.50 -1.96
C ARG A 26 7.56 14.97 -1.47
N GLY A 27 6.79 15.34 -0.46
CA GLY A 27 6.69 16.69 0.10
C GLY A 27 6.18 16.68 1.55
N GLN A 28 5.45 17.71 1.99
CA GLN A 28 4.81 17.68 3.31
C GLN A 28 3.95 16.42 3.45
N VAL A 29 4.24 15.61 4.47
CA VAL A 29 3.53 14.36 4.72
C VAL A 29 2.11 14.69 5.14
N LYS A 30 1.14 14.26 4.32
CA LYS A 30 -0.29 14.29 4.63
C LYS A 30 -0.79 12.85 4.64
N ILE A 31 -1.89 12.59 5.34
CA ILE A 31 -2.49 11.26 5.42
C ILE A 31 -3.87 11.36 4.77
N LEU A 32 -4.08 10.65 3.67
CA LEU A 32 -5.42 10.49 3.10
C LEU A 32 -6.13 9.39 3.88
N LEU A 33 -7.19 9.75 4.58
CA LEU A 33 -8.03 8.83 5.33
C LEU A 33 -9.26 8.46 4.50
N PHE A 34 -9.55 7.17 4.41
CA PHE A 34 -10.80 6.65 3.90
C PHE A 34 -11.64 6.18 5.09
N ASN A 35 -12.82 6.77 5.25
CA ASN A 35 -13.81 6.29 6.20
C ASN A 35 -14.86 5.49 5.43
N TYR A 36 -14.85 4.18 5.58
CA TYR A 36 -15.86 3.29 5.00
C TYR A 36 -16.99 2.97 5.97
N GLY A 37 -16.87 3.40 7.23
CA GLY A 37 -17.89 3.16 8.25
C GLY A 37 -19.07 4.12 8.13
N ASP A 38 -20.19 3.75 8.73
CA ASP A 38 -21.43 4.53 8.73
C ASP A 38 -21.44 5.66 9.78
N ALA A 39 -20.35 5.81 10.54
CA ALA A 39 -20.20 6.80 11.61
C ALA A 39 -19.00 7.70 11.36
N ASP A 40 -19.11 8.96 11.79
CA ASP A 40 -18.00 9.91 11.73
C ASP A 40 -16.83 9.45 12.60
N PHE A 41 -15.61 9.65 12.08
CA PHE A 41 -14.36 9.36 12.79
C PHE A 41 -13.63 10.65 13.15
N ALA A 42 -13.72 11.04 14.42
CA ALA A 42 -13.06 12.25 14.92
C ALA A 42 -11.55 12.04 15.08
N VAL A 43 -10.76 12.90 14.43
CA VAL A 43 -9.30 12.95 14.58
C VAL A 43 -8.93 14.16 15.42
N LEU A 44 -8.31 13.90 16.58
CA LEU A 44 -7.80 14.92 17.47
C LEU A 44 -6.29 15.08 17.31
N GLU A 45 -5.75 16.20 17.78
CA GLU A 45 -4.31 16.39 17.83
C GLU A 45 -3.63 15.23 18.59
N ASN A 46 -2.46 14.81 18.11
CA ASN A 46 -1.70 13.65 18.60
C ASN A 46 -2.38 12.26 18.42
N THR A 47 -3.52 12.19 17.71
CA THR A 47 -4.12 10.89 17.35
C THR A 47 -3.23 10.15 16.35
N ARG A 48 -2.81 8.94 16.71
CA ARG A 48 -2.02 8.07 15.82
C ARG A 48 -2.93 7.42 14.77
N ILE A 49 -3.10 8.07 13.62
CA ILE A 49 -4.03 7.65 12.55
C ILE A 49 -3.41 6.78 11.44
N ALA A 50 -2.08 6.76 11.31
CA ALA A 50 -1.36 5.92 10.34
C ALA A 50 -0.01 5.48 10.91
N GLN A 51 0.71 4.68 10.15
CA GLN A 51 2.11 4.36 10.39
C GLN A 51 2.93 4.58 9.11
N PHE A 52 4.17 5.03 9.26
CA PHE A 52 5.08 5.25 8.15
C PHE A 52 6.06 4.09 8.05
N ILE A 53 6.09 3.43 6.90
CA ILE A 53 6.92 2.26 6.63
C ILE A 53 7.91 2.61 5.52
N LEU A 54 9.20 2.43 5.81
CA LEU A 54 10.26 2.56 4.81
C LEU A 54 10.39 1.24 4.06
N GLU A 55 9.94 1.22 2.81
CA GLU A 55 9.98 0.04 1.96
C GLU A 55 11.23 0.08 1.10
N ARG A 56 11.96 -1.04 1.07
CA ARG A 56 13.11 -1.20 0.20
C ARG A 56 12.61 -1.43 -1.22
N ILE A 57 12.98 -0.54 -2.13
CA ILE A 57 12.66 -0.67 -3.56
C ILE A 57 13.95 -0.80 -4.39
N VAL A 58 13.80 -1.46 -5.54
CA VAL A 58 14.81 -1.49 -6.60
C VAL A 58 14.28 -0.65 -7.75
N THR A 59 15.09 0.31 -8.21
CA THR A 59 14.78 1.14 -9.37
C THR A 59 15.69 0.68 -10.49
N THR A 60 15.21 -0.23 -11.32
CA THR A 60 15.93 -0.72 -12.51
C THR A 60 15.54 0.10 -13.73
N GLU A 61 16.40 0.12 -14.73
CA GLU A 61 16.04 0.63 -16.05
C GLU A 61 15.03 -0.33 -16.70
N VAL A 62 14.10 0.24 -17.47
CA VAL A 62 13.15 -0.54 -18.26
C VAL A 62 13.87 -0.91 -19.56
N VAL A 63 13.92 -2.21 -19.85
CA VAL A 63 14.49 -2.75 -21.10
C VAL A 63 13.34 -3.32 -21.92
N ASP A 64 13.21 -2.84 -23.15
CA ASP A 64 12.21 -3.32 -24.10
C ASP A 64 12.72 -4.60 -24.79
N VAL A 65 11.86 -5.61 -24.88
CA VAL A 65 12.17 -6.93 -25.45
C VAL A 65 10.94 -7.48 -26.15
N ASP A 66 11.13 -8.25 -27.22
CA ASP A 66 10.02 -8.82 -28.00
C ASP A 66 9.28 -9.91 -27.20
N GLU A 67 10.00 -10.71 -26.41
CA GLU A 67 9.47 -11.82 -25.60
C GLU A 67 10.17 -11.93 -24.24
N LEU A 68 9.45 -12.40 -23.22
CA LEU A 68 9.96 -12.71 -21.88
C LEU A 68 10.24 -14.22 -21.75
N ASP A 69 11.20 -14.59 -20.90
CA ASP A 69 11.48 -16.00 -20.61
C ASP A 69 10.28 -16.73 -19.98
N GLU A 70 10.05 -17.99 -20.36
CA GLU A 70 9.03 -18.83 -19.74
C GLU A 70 9.39 -19.16 -18.28
N THR A 71 8.36 -19.23 -17.42
CA THR A 71 8.51 -19.68 -16.04
C THR A 71 7.56 -20.84 -15.77
N ALA A 72 7.85 -21.65 -14.73
CA ALA A 72 6.93 -22.71 -14.30
C ALA A 72 5.52 -22.19 -13.93
N LYS A 73 5.37 -20.88 -13.67
CA LYS A 73 4.07 -20.25 -13.44
C LYS A 73 3.35 -19.91 -14.76
N GLY A 74 4.07 -19.62 -15.85
CA GLY A 74 3.50 -19.25 -17.15
C GLY A 74 2.38 -18.20 -17.03
N ASP A 75 1.31 -18.39 -17.81
CA ASP A 75 0.11 -17.54 -17.82
C ASP A 75 -0.85 -17.78 -16.64
N SER A 76 -0.43 -18.58 -15.66
CA SER A 76 -1.29 -19.02 -14.58
C SER A 76 -1.59 -17.85 -13.61
N TRP A 77 -2.84 -17.42 -13.60
CA TRP A 77 -3.31 -16.23 -12.87
C TRP A 77 -4.65 -16.47 -12.15
N PHE A 78 -4.99 -15.61 -11.17
CA PHE A 78 -6.19 -15.66 -10.29
C PHE A 78 -6.58 -17.04 -9.72
N GLY A 79 -6.04 -17.42 -8.56
CA GLY A 79 -6.48 -18.63 -7.86
C GLY A 79 -5.96 -19.94 -8.45
N SER A 80 -5.00 -19.85 -9.35
CA SER A 80 -4.36 -20.96 -10.06
C SER A 80 -3.66 -22.01 -9.20
N SER A 81 -3.39 -21.74 -7.92
CA SER A 81 -2.86 -22.73 -6.97
C SER A 81 -3.94 -23.61 -6.34
N ILE A 82 -5.22 -23.36 -6.65
CA ILE A 82 -6.41 -24.08 -6.16
C ILE A 82 -7.10 -24.83 -7.32
N ALA A 83 -6.48 -24.84 -8.52
CA ALA A 83 -6.95 -25.54 -9.72
C ALA A 83 -6.24 -26.89 -9.91
#